data_AF-A0A7G3GAC2-F1
#
_entry.id   AF-A0A7G3GAC2-F1
#
_cell.length_a   1.000
_cell.length_b   1.000
_cell.length_c   1.000
_cell.angle_alpha   90.00
_cell.angle_beta   90.00
_cell.angle_gamma   90.00
#
_symmetry.space_group_name_H-M   'P 1'
#
loop_
_entity.id
_entity.type
_entity.pdbx_description
1 polymer ?
#
loop_
_entity_poly.entity_id
_entity_poly.type
_entity_poly.pdbx_seq_one_letter_code
_entity_poly.pdbx_strand_id
1 'polypeptide(L)'
;MAQGLRVYDEQGRLTLDMTDRVSKILGSVRVAGSGTAWAPLLQGNQLWAVFVPDDTYIIPPAITISGNTVSWSAGESYSGLIYYGSF
;
A
#
# COMPACT_ATOMS: atom_id res chain seq x y z
N MET A 1 -19.53 3.83 -16.31
CA MET A 1 -18.42 4.74 -15.95
C MET A 1 -18.56 5.00 -14.46
N ALA A 2 -17.58 4.62 -13.64
CA ALA A 2 -17.67 4.86 -12.20
C ALA A 2 -17.56 6.37 -11.96
N GLN A 3 -18.59 6.95 -11.35
CA GLN A 3 -18.58 8.34 -10.91
C GLN A 3 -17.59 8.39 -9.73
N GLY A 4 -16.52 9.18 -9.85
CA GLY A 4 -15.47 9.28 -8.85
C GLY A 4 -15.93 9.95 -7.54
N LEU A 5 -15.00 10.41 -6.70
CA LEU A 5 -15.32 11.07 -5.43
C LEU A 5 -15.52 12.57 -5.65
N ARG A 6 -16.71 13.08 -5.31
CA ARG A 6 -17.00 14.52 -5.25
C ARG A 6 -17.37 14.93 -3.84
N VAL A 7 -16.70 15.94 -3.32
CA VAL A 7 -16.99 16.54 -2.01
C VAL A 7 -17.43 17.98 -2.23
N TYR A 8 -18.49 18.39 -1.53
CA TYR A 8 -19.03 19.74 -1.58
C TYR A 8 -18.97 20.36 -0.18
N ASP A 9 -18.83 21.67 -0.10
CA ASP A 9 -18.95 22.42 1.15
C ASP A 9 -20.42 22.62 1.56
N GLU A 10 -20.62 23.23 2.72
CA GLU A 10 -21.96 23.56 3.26
C GLU A 10 -22.77 24.52 2.37
N GLN A 11 -22.10 25.23 1.45
CA GLN A 11 -22.69 26.18 0.50
C GLN A 11 -22.94 25.53 -0.87
N GLY A 12 -22.69 24.22 -1.01
CA GLY A 12 -22.88 23.46 -2.25
C GLY A 12 -21.78 23.67 -3.29
N ARG A 13 -20.63 24.24 -2.92
CA ARG A 13 -19.50 24.42 -3.83
C ARG A 13 -18.63 23.17 -3.83
N LEU A 14 -18.20 22.74 -5.01
CA LEU A 14 -17.32 21.60 -5.20
C LEU A 14 -15.93 21.90 -4.61
N THR A 15 -15.49 21.14 -3.62
CA THR A 15 -14.19 21.29 -2.94
C THR A 15 -13.18 20.24 -3.39
N LEU A 16 -13.65 19.08 -3.83
CA LEU A 16 -12.82 17.98 -4.35
C LEU A 16 -13.58 17.26 -5.45
N ASP A 17 -12.97 17.07 -6.62
CA ASP A 17 -13.45 16.18 -7.67
C ASP A 17 -12.30 15.28 -8.09
N MET A 18 -12.42 13.99 -7.79
CA MET A 18 -11.42 12.99 -8.14
C MET A 18 -12.08 11.91 -8.98
N THR A 19 -11.55 11.69 -10.19
CA THR A 19 -12.00 10.62 -11.08
C THR A 19 -11.34 9.29 -10.77
N ASP A 20 -10.15 9.32 -10.15
CA ASP A 20 -9.37 8.13 -9.81
C ASP A 20 -9.63 7.66 -8.38
N ARG A 21 -9.40 6.36 -8.14
CA ARG A 21 -9.51 5.77 -6.81
C ARG A 21 -8.36 6.24 -5.92
N VAL A 22 -8.70 6.65 -4.70
CA VAL A 22 -7.71 6.92 -3.66
C VAL A 22 -7.22 5.58 -3.11
N SER A 23 -5.90 5.47 -2.94
CA SER A 23 -5.27 4.31 -2.32
C SER A 23 -5.82 4.05 -0.91
N LYS A 24 -6.04 2.77 -0.58
CA LYS A 24 -6.39 2.31 0.77
C LYS A 24 -5.28 1.44 1.34
N ILE A 25 -4.87 1.72 2.58
CA ILE A 25 -4.00 0.81 3.35
C ILE A 25 -4.82 -0.41 3.78
N LEU A 26 -4.34 -1.61 3.44
CA LEU A 26 -4.96 -2.88 3.78
C LEU A 26 -4.31 -3.53 5.01
N GLY A 27 -3.03 -3.25 5.24
CA GLY A 27 -2.33 -3.75 6.42
C GLY A 27 -0.87 -3.28 6.48
N SER A 28 -0.21 -3.76 7.53
CA SER A 28 1.23 -3.58 7.71
C SER A 28 1.82 -4.81 8.38
N VAL A 29 3.09 -5.09 8.10
CA VAL A 29 3.83 -6.19 8.71
C VAL A 29 5.21 -5.71 9.12
N ARG A 30 5.59 -5.99 10.36
CA ARG A 30 6.97 -5.79 10.84
C ARG A 30 7.84 -6.85 10.21
N VAL A 31 8.89 -6.42 9.52
CA VAL A 31 9.76 -7.32 8.77
C VAL A 31 11.11 -7.48 9.47
N ALA A 32 11.50 -8.74 9.61
CA ALA A 32 12.82 -9.18 10.01
C ALA A 32 13.09 -10.49 9.26
N GLY A 33 14.08 -10.51 8.38
CA GLY A 33 14.29 -11.63 7.46
C GLY A 33 13.19 -11.74 6.39
N SER A 34 13.21 -12.82 5.62
CA SER A 34 12.27 -13.06 4.51
C SER A 34 10.87 -13.47 4.99
N GLY A 35 9.84 -13.19 4.19
CA GLY A 35 8.48 -13.58 4.52
C GLY A 35 7.45 -13.19 3.47
N THR A 36 6.19 -13.48 3.77
CA THR A 36 5.05 -13.14 2.92
C THR A 36 3.86 -12.64 3.74
N ALA A 37 3.05 -11.80 3.12
CA ALA A 37 1.78 -11.33 3.65
C ALA A 37 0.72 -11.39 2.56
N TRP A 38 -0.42 -11.99 2.89
CA TRP A 38 -1.58 -12.04 2.00
C TRP A 38 -2.52 -10.87 2.28
N ALA A 39 -3.01 -10.24 1.22
CA ALA A 39 -3.96 -9.14 1.29
C ALA A 39 -5.28 -9.51 0.57
N PRO A 40 -6.44 -9.35 1.22
CA PRO A 40 -7.72 -9.51 0.55
C PRO A 40 -7.97 -8.34 -0.42
N LEU A 41 -7.64 -8.52 -1.70
CA LEU A 41 -7.97 -7.56 -2.76
C LEU A 41 -9.36 -7.81 -3.31
N LEU A 42 -10.09 -6.73 -3.56
CA LEU A 42 -11.30 -6.77 -4.37
C LEU A 42 -10.92 -6.91 -5.85
N GLN A 43 -11.79 -7.56 -6.62
CA GLN A 43 -11.57 -7.81 -8.03
C GLN A 43 -11.41 -6.49 -8.81
N GLY A 44 -10.33 -6.37 -9.59
CA GLY A 44 -10.03 -5.15 -10.35
C GLY A 44 -9.21 -4.10 -9.61
N ASN A 45 -8.72 -4.40 -8.40
CA ASN A 45 -7.80 -3.53 -7.66
C ASN A 45 -6.34 -3.95 -7.88
N GLN A 46 -5.42 -2.98 -7.83
CA GLN A 46 -3.98 -3.23 -7.92
C GLN A 46 -3.35 -3.09 -6.52
N LEU A 47 -2.60 -4.12 -6.11
CA LEU A 47 -1.84 -4.10 -4.87
C LEU A 47 -0.57 -3.25 -5.02
N TRP A 48 -0.24 -2.50 -3.98
CA TRP A 48 1.05 -1.84 -3.81
C TRP A 48 1.61 -2.18 -2.43
N ALA A 49 2.93 -2.06 -2.29
CA ALA A 49 3.63 -2.21 -1.03
C ALA A 49 4.77 -1.20 -0.93
N VAL A 50 5.05 -0.72 0.27
CA VAL A 50 6.15 0.21 0.57
C VAL A 50 6.83 -0.21 1.86
N PHE A 51 8.15 -0.17 1.88
CA PHE A 51 8.95 -0.38 3.09
C PHE A 51 9.24 0.96 3.76
N VAL A 52 9.01 1.01 5.06
CA VAL A 52 9.35 2.13 5.94
C VAL A 52 10.37 1.61 6.96
N PRO A 53 11.65 2.00 6.86
CA PRO A 53 12.68 1.52 7.77
C PRO A 53 12.55 2.16 9.15
N ASP A 54 13.07 1.49 10.18
CA ASP A 54 13.20 2.09 11.52
C ASP A 54 14.30 3.14 11.61
N ASP A 55 15.31 3.03 10.75
CA ASP A 55 16.47 3.93 10.69
C ASP A 55 16.78 4.29 9.24
N THR A 56 17.25 5.51 9.04
CA THR A 56 17.63 6.13 7.77
C THR A 56 18.70 5.39 6.96
N TYR A 57 19.50 4.50 7.58
CA TYR A 57 20.62 3.79 6.94
C TYR A 57 20.41 2.27 6.86
N ILE A 58 19.28 1.84 6.30
CA ILE A 58 18.97 0.41 6.11
C ILE A 58 18.79 0.10 4.62
N ILE A 59 19.38 -1.00 4.16
CA ILE A 59 19.10 -1.54 2.83
C ILE A 59 17.70 -2.14 2.84
N PRO A 60 16.76 -1.65 2.00
CA PRO A 60 15.41 -2.17 1.97
C PRO A 60 15.38 -3.62 1.46
N PRO A 61 14.45 -4.46 1.96
CA PRO A 61 14.22 -5.76 1.35
C PRO A 61 13.83 -5.63 -0.12
N ALA A 62 14.15 -6.63 -0.92
CA ALA A 62 13.51 -6.77 -2.23
C ALA A 62 12.04 -7.18 -2.02
N ILE A 63 11.11 -6.32 -2.44
CA ILE A 63 9.67 -6.57 -2.35
C ILE A 63 9.15 -6.99 -3.71
N THR A 64 8.37 -8.07 -3.72
CA THR A 64 7.67 -8.56 -4.92
C THR A 64 6.19 -8.74 -4.60
N ILE A 65 5.36 -8.53 -5.63
CA ILE A 65 3.92 -8.72 -5.54
C ILE A 65 3.52 -9.76 -6.59
N SER A 66 2.82 -10.80 -6.16
CA SER A 66 2.23 -11.81 -7.04
C SER A 66 0.78 -12.04 -6.64
N GLY A 67 -0.15 -11.62 -7.50
CA GLY A 67 -1.58 -11.60 -7.17
C GLY A 67 -1.86 -10.80 -5.90
N ASN A 68 -2.35 -11.49 -4.88
CA ASN A 68 -2.72 -10.93 -3.58
C ASN A 68 -1.62 -11.03 -2.51
N THR A 69 -0.43 -11.49 -2.89
CA THR A 69 0.64 -11.77 -1.94
C THR A 69 1.79 -10.79 -2.13
N VAL A 70 2.16 -10.12 -1.03
CA VAL A 70 3.41 -9.36 -0.90
C VAL A 70 4.46 -10.30 -0.32
N SER A 71 5.61 -10.37 -0.98
CA SER A 71 6.74 -11.18 -0.53
C SER A 71 7.98 -10.30 -0.40
N TRP A 72 8.78 -10.54 0.64
CA TRP A 72 10.05 -9.85 0.85
C TRP A 72 11.18 -10.84 1.10
N SER A 73 12.36 -10.56 0.55
CA SER A 73 13.55 -11.37 0.77
C SER A 73 14.62 -10.60 1.56
N ALA A 74 15.34 -11.34 2.40
CA ALA A 74 16.51 -10.84 3.11
C ALA A 74 17.73 -10.80 2.19
N GLY A 75 18.30 -9.60 2.00
CA GLY A 75 19.66 -9.43 1.47
C GLY A 75 20.66 -9.08 2.58
N GLU A 76 20.24 -8.23 3.52
CA GLU A 76 20.98 -7.81 4.73
C GLU A 76 20.02 -7.68 5.94
N SER A 77 20.55 -7.34 7.12
CA SER A 77 19.72 -7.08 8.31
C SER A 77 18.94 -5.77 8.16
N TYR A 78 17.64 -5.88 7.92
CA TYR A 78 16.71 -4.75 8.00
C TYR A 78 15.73 -4.90 9.15
N SER A 79 15.27 -3.76 9.66
CA SER A 79 14.12 -3.66 10.55
C SER A 79 13.24 -2.51 10.09
N GLY A 80 11.93 -2.74 10.05
CA GLY A 80 10.97 -1.77 9.56
C GLY A 80 9.58 -2.37 9.40
N LEU A 81 8.69 -1.58 8.81
CA LEU A 81 7.34 -1.97 8.44
C LEU A 81 7.20 -1.99 6.93
N ILE A 82 6.60 -3.05 6.40
CA ILE A 82 6.02 -3.01 5.06
C ILE A 82 4.56 -2.64 5.23
N TYR A 83 4.14 -1.52 4.65
CA TYR A 83 2.72 -1.21 4.44
C TYR A 83 2.31 -1.74 3.08
N TYR A 84 1.11 -2.29 3.00
CA TYR A 84 0.53 -2.72 1.74
C TYR A 84 -0.92 -2.28 1.64
N GLY A 85 -1.33 -1.98 0.40
CA GLY A 85 -2.62 -1.39 0.13
C GLY A 85 -3.07 -1.61 -1.30
N SER A 86 -4.23 -1.07 -1.64
CA SER A 86 -4.80 -1.19 -2.98
C SER A 86 -5.24 0.15 -3.54
N PHE A 87 -5.13 0.28 -4.87
CA PHE A 87 -5.88 1.26 -5.65
C PHE A 87 -7.24 0.68 -6.09
#